data_AF-K0KFF1-F1
#
_entry.id   AF-K0KFF1-F1
#
_cell.length_a   1.000
_cell.length_b   1.000
_cell.length_c   1.000
_cell.angle_alpha   90.00
_cell.angle_beta   90.00
_cell.angle_gamma   90.00
#
_symmetry.space_group_name_H-M   'P 1'
#
loop_
_entity.id
_entity.type
_entity.pdbx_description
1 polymer ?
#
loop_
_entity_poly.entity_id
_entity_poly.type
_entity_poly.pdbx_seq_one_letter_code
_entity_poly.pdbx_strand_id
1 'polypeptide(L)'
;MGGAIGRAVGEVFAAEKRLNDTMANSPAAGQKFAVTKETVLQAGHVIENQLESLRRSYRDASRDLKVRLENADDVNSDIAAAWNDRLVDSEGSYAQRIMEYMTSLEGLVTQLRATAVQYGHTEEEVKAAMGSARAAD
;
A
#
# COMPACT_ATOMS: atom_id res chain seq x y z
N MET A 1 11.77 -32.35 -25.94
CA MET A 1 11.77 -30.90 -25.63
C MET A 1 10.65 -30.59 -24.65
N GLY A 2 10.90 -30.58 -23.34
CA GLY A 2 9.84 -30.38 -22.32
C GLY A 2 10.24 -29.55 -21.09
N GLY A 3 11.41 -28.89 -21.12
CA GLY A 3 11.99 -28.27 -19.92
C GLY A 3 11.62 -26.80 -19.66
N ALA A 4 11.09 -26.08 -20.66
CA ALA A 4 10.80 -24.65 -20.51
C ALA A 4 9.41 -24.38 -19.88
N ILE A 5 8.41 -25.19 -20.25
CA ILE A 5 7.03 -25.02 -19.75
C ILE A 5 6.92 -25.40 -18.27
N GLY A 6 7.62 -26.46 -17.83
CA GLY A 6 7.61 -26.88 -16.43
C GLY A 6 8.24 -25.87 -15.47
N ARG A 7 9.18 -25.04 -15.96
CA ARG A 7 9.87 -24.02 -15.15
C ARG A 7 8.99 -22.79 -14.93
N ALA A 8 8.34 -22.31 -15.98
CA ALA A 8 7.40 -21.19 -15.90
C ALA A 8 6.22 -21.49 -14.99
N VAL A 9 5.67 -22.72 -15.07
CA VAL A 9 4.59 -23.17 -14.19
C VAL A 9 5.04 -23.25 -12.73
N GLY A 10 6.26 -23.75 -12.46
CA GLY A 10 6.82 -23.81 -11.11
C GLY A 10 7.11 -22.44 -10.48
N GLU A 11 7.49 -21.45 -11.28
CA GLU A 11 7.72 -20.08 -10.82
C GLU A 11 6.41 -19.35 -10.47
N VAL A 12 5.33 -19.61 -11.22
CA VAL A 12 3.99 -19.10 -10.94
C VAL A 12 3.46 -19.64 -9.61
N PHE A 13 3.55 -20.95 -9.40
CA PHE A 13 3.13 -21.56 -8.12
C PHE A 13 3.95 -21.05 -6.92
N ALA A 14 5.23 -20.74 -7.12
CA ALA A 14 6.07 -20.15 -6.07
C ALA A 14 5.66 -18.69 -5.76
N ALA A 15 5.24 -17.93 -6.77
CA ALA A 15 4.74 -16.57 -6.60
C ALA A 15 3.38 -16.55 -5.89
N GLU A 16 2.45 -17.44 -6.26
CA GLU A 16 1.16 -17.64 -5.58
C GLU A 16 1.35 -17.96 -4.10
N LYS A 17 2.27 -18.88 -3.79
CA LYS A 17 2.56 -19.25 -2.41
C LYS A 17 3.09 -18.06 -1.59
N ARG A 18 4.00 -17.26 -2.16
CA ARG A 18 4.56 -16.08 -1.47
C ARG A 18 3.52 -14.99 -1.25
N LEU A 19 2.64 -14.76 -2.22
CA LEU A 19 1.49 -13.85 -2.06
C LEU A 19 0.56 -14.34 -0.96
N ASN A 20 0.21 -15.63 -0.98
CA ASN A 20 -0.64 -16.22 0.04
C ASN A 20 0.00 -16.17 1.44
N ASP A 21 1.29 -16.43 1.56
CA ASP A 21 2.03 -16.34 2.83
C ASP A 21 2.14 -14.89 3.33
N THR A 22 2.27 -13.91 2.42
CA THR A 22 2.30 -12.48 2.78
C THR A 22 0.93 -11.98 3.23
N MET A 23 -0.15 -12.45 2.59
CA MET A 23 -1.53 -12.13 2.99
C MET A 23 -1.94 -12.85 4.28
N ALA A 24 -1.51 -14.09 4.49
CA ALA A 24 -1.78 -14.86 5.70
C ALA A 24 -1.08 -14.27 6.94
N ASN A 25 0.05 -13.58 6.75
CA ASN A 25 0.79 -12.91 7.82
C ASN A 25 0.41 -11.43 8.00
N SER A 26 -0.55 -10.92 7.23
CA SER A 26 -1.18 -9.62 7.47
C SER A 26 -2.10 -9.72 8.72
N PRO A 27 -2.32 -8.64 9.51
CA PRO A 27 -3.14 -8.66 10.73
C PRO A 27 -4.58 -9.17 10.54
N ALA A 28 -5.04 -9.35 9.30
CA ALA A 28 -6.30 -9.98 8.91
C ALA A 28 -6.19 -11.51 8.67
N ALA A 29 -5.36 -12.20 9.46
CA ALA A 29 -5.07 -13.63 9.37
C ALA A 29 -6.31 -14.51 9.63
N GLY A 30 -7.13 -14.72 8.61
CA GLY A 30 -8.33 -15.56 8.71
C GLY A 30 -9.21 -15.61 7.47
N GLN A 31 -9.10 -14.62 6.57
CA GLN A 31 -9.86 -14.61 5.32
C GLN A 31 -9.09 -15.37 4.22
N LYS A 32 -9.57 -16.56 3.84
CA LYS A 32 -9.12 -17.25 2.63
C LYS A 32 -9.65 -16.47 1.43
N PHE A 33 -8.83 -15.62 0.82
CA PHE A 33 -9.15 -15.00 -0.46
C PHE A 33 -8.99 -16.05 -1.57
N ALA A 34 -10.10 -16.58 -2.08
CA ALA A 34 -10.06 -17.35 -3.32
C ALA A 34 -9.71 -16.37 -4.45
N VAL A 35 -8.50 -16.48 -4.99
CA VAL A 35 -8.00 -15.59 -6.04
C VAL A 35 -8.57 -16.04 -7.38
N THR A 36 -9.65 -15.42 -7.81
CA THR A 36 -10.20 -15.47 -9.16
C THR A 36 -9.83 -14.20 -9.93
N LYS A 37 -9.92 -14.27 -11.25
CA LYS A 37 -9.66 -13.15 -12.17
C LYS A 37 -10.39 -11.86 -11.73
N GLU A 38 -11.65 -11.98 -11.35
CA GLU A 38 -12.50 -10.88 -10.90
C GLU A 38 -12.13 -10.38 -9.50
N THR A 39 -11.72 -11.28 -8.59
CA THR A 39 -11.34 -10.90 -7.22
C THR A 39 -10.01 -10.15 -7.18
N VAL A 40 -9.10 -10.39 -8.13
CA VAL A 40 -7.84 -9.60 -8.26
C VAL A 40 -8.14 -8.15 -8.62
N LEU A 41 -9.00 -7.92 -9.63
CA LEU A 41 -9.39 -6.57 -10.04
C LEU A 41 -10.16 -5.85 -8.93
N GLN A 42 -11.11 -6.53 -8.30
CA GLN A 42 -11.90 -5.97 -7.21
C GLN A 42 -11.03 -5.64 -5.99
N ALA A 43 -10.10 -6.53 -5.61
CA ALA A 43 -9.18 -6.29 -4.51
C ALA A 43 -8.28 -5.09 -4.80
N GLY A 44 -7.71 -4.99 -6.00
CA GLY A 44 -6.85 -3.85 -6.33
C GLY A 44 -7.61 -2.54 -6.37
N HIS A 45 -8.85 -2.51 -6.87
CA HIS A 45 -9.70 -1.32 -6.81
C HIS A 45 -9.98 -0.87 -5.37
N VAL A 46 -10.33 -1.80 -4.48
CA VAL A 46 -10.58 -1.49 -3.06
C VAL A 46 -9.32 -0.92 -2.40
N ILE A 47 -8.16 -1.55 -2.62
CA ILE A 47 -6.89 -1.11 -2.04
C ILE A 47 -6.48 0.26 -2.60
N GLU A 48 -6.69 0.50 -3.89
CA GLU A 48 -6.39 1.79 -4.52
C GLU A 48 -7.26 2.92 -3.94
N ASN A 49 -8.56 2.68 -3.75
CA ASN A 49 -9.45 3.64 -3.08
C ASN A 49 -9.03 3.92 -1.63
N GLN A 50 -8.62 2.88 -0.89
CA GLN A 50 -8.13 3.03 0.47
C GLN A 50 -6.83 3.82 0.54
N LEU A 51 -5.88 3.54 -0.36
CA LEU A 51 -4.64 4.26 -0.50
C LEU A 51 -4.89 5.74 -0.81
N GLU A 52 -5.82 6.04 -1.71
CA GLU A 52 -6.17 7.41 -2.06
C GLU A 52 -6.82 8.15 -0.88
N SER A 53 -7.75 7.49 -0.17
CA SER A 53 -8.34 8.02 1.06
C SER A 53 -7.28 8.28 2.13
N LEU A 54 -6.36 7.34 2.34
CA LEU A 54 -5.29 7.48 3.32
C LEU A 54 -4.33 8.63 2.95
N ARG A 55 -3.95 8.76 1.67
CA ARG A 55 -3.12 9.87 1.19
C ARG A 55 -3.78 11.22 1.43
N ARG A 56 -5.09 11.34 1.19
CA ARG A 56 -5.85 12.56 1.49
C ARG A 56 -5.78 12.90 2.98
N SER A 57 -6.20 11.96 3.83
CA SER A 57 -6.22 12.16 5.29
C SER A 57 -4.83 12.44 5.85
N TYR A 58 -3.80 11.74 5.36
CA TYR A 58 -2.42 11.96 5.78
C TYR A 58 -1.91 13.34 5.38
N ARG A 59 -2.16 13.79 4.14
CA ARG A 59 -1.76 15.13 3.71
C ARG A 59 -2.39 16.21 4.58
N ASP A 60 -3.66 16.08 4.90
CA ASP A 60 -4.37 17.05 5.73
C ASP A 60 -3.81 17.03 7.16
N ALA A 61 -3.70 15.85 7.78
CA ALA A 61 -3.18 15.70 9.12
C ALA A 61 -1.70 16.07 9.27
N SER A 62 -0.87 15.81 8.26
CA SER A 62 0.58 16.08 8.30
C SER A 62 0.93 17.55 8.49
N ARG A 63 0.02 18.46 8.07
CA ARG A 63 0.18 19.90 8.28
C ARG A 63 -0.02 20.29 9.75
N ASP A 64 -0.94 19.59 10.41
CA ASP A 64 -1.40 19.89 11.77
C ASP A 64 -0.65 19.06 12.83
N LEU A 65 0.06 18.00 12.42
CA LEU A 65 0.78 17.10 13.32
C LEU A 65 1.97 17.76 14.04
N LYS A 66 2.53 18.83 13.47
CA LYS A 66 3.71 19.50 14.03
C LYS A 66 3.29 20.58 15.01
N VAL A 67 3.60 20.37 16.28
CA VAL A 67 3.41 21.35 17.35
C VAL A 67 4.39 22.49 17.13
N ARG A 68 3.87 23.70 16.93
CA ARG A 68 4.65 24.94 16.85
C ARG A 68 4.27 25.81 18.04
N LEU A 69 5.27 26.22 18.81
CA LEU A 69 5.09 27.12 19.93
C LEU A 69 5.73 28.46 19.60
N GLU A 70 5.08 29.54 20.01
CA GLU A 70 5.61 30.89 19.98
C GLU A 70 5.85 31.34 21.43
N ASN A 71 7.04 31.89 21.73
CA ASN A 71 7.40 32.39 23.05
C ASN A 71 7.21 31.37 24.20
N ALA A 72 7.62 30.12 23.96
CA ALA A 72 7.60 29.07 24.99
C ALA A 72 8.80 29.19 25.94
N ASP A 73 8.58 28.81 27.20
CA ASP A 73 9.68 28.50 28.11
C ASP A 73 10.41 27.21 27.68
N ASP A 74 11.56 26.96 28.32
CA ASP A 74 12.43 25.83 27.98
C ASP A 74 11.69 24.49 28.12
N VAL A 75 10.84 24.34 29.15
CA VAL A 75 10.09 23.10 29.40
C VAL A 75 9.07 22.82 28.29
N ASN A 76 8.29 23.82 27.91
CA ASN A 76 7.32 23.70 26.83
C ASN A 76 8.01 23.45 25.48
N SER A 77 9.17 24.06 25.26
CA SER A 77 9.99 23.84 24.06
C SER A 77 10.49 22.40 23.97
N ASP A 78 11.03 21.85 25.07
CA ASP A 78 11.51 20.46 25.12
C ASP A 78 10.38 19.45 24.91
N ILE A 79 9.22 19.70 25.51
CA ILE A 79 8.03 18.87 25.32
C ILE A 79 7.60 18.89 23.86
N ALA A 80 7.49 20.07 23.23
CA ALA A 80 7.12 20.18 21.82
C ALA A 80 8.13 19.49 20.90
N ALA A 81 9.43 19.59 21.20
CA ALA A 81 10.47 18.88 20.45
C ALA A 81 10.29 17.36 20.54
N ALA A 82 10.09 16.81 21.74
CA ALA A 82 9.86 15.38 21.93
C ALA A 82 8.58 14.86 21.24
N TRP A 83 7.52 15.67 21.24
CA TRP A 83 6.29 15.35 20.50
C TRP A 83 6.52 15.33 19.00
N ASN A 84 7.16 16.37 18.46
CA ASN A 84 7.45 16.47 17.04
C ASN A 84 8.39 15.36 16.56
N ASP A 85 9.38 14.99 17.38
CA ASP A 85 10.28 13.87 17.11
C ASP A 85 9.50 12.57 16.94
N ARG A 86 8.64 12.23 17.91
CA ARG A 86 7.84 11.00 17.87
C ARG A 86 6.79 10.98 16.75
N LEU A 87 6.21 12.14 16.43
CA LEU A 87 5.12 12.23 15.47
C LEU A 87 5.61 12.35 14.02
N VAL A 88 6.67 13.12 13.79
CA VAL A 88 7.06 13.59 12.45
C VAL A 88 8.55 13.45 12.16
N ASP A 89 9.42 13.92 13.07
CA ASP A 89 10.80 14.27 12.71
C ASP A 89 11.79 13.09 12.82
N SER A 90 11.51 12.08 13.65
CA SER A 90 12.40 10.92 13.84
C SER A 90 12.23 9.81 12.79
N GLU A 91 13.29 9.02 12.64
CA GLU A 91 13.19 7.72 11.99
C GLU A 91 12.25 6.79 12.78
N GLY A 92 11.26 6.21 12.10
CA GLY A 92 10.23 5.38 12.73
C GLY A 92 9.09 6.16 13.40
N SER A 93 9.04 7.48 13.20
CA SER A 93 7.91 8.32 13.59
C SER A 93 6.58 7.81 13.00
N TYR A 94 5.46 8.24 13.58
CA TYR A 94 4.15 7.87 13.04
C TYR A 94 3.96 8.33 11.59
N ALA A 95 4.45 9.53 11.25
CA ALA A 95 4.44 10.02 9.89
C ALA A 95 5.19 9.08 8.95
N GLN A 96 6.41 8.67 9.31
CA GLN A 96 7.19 7.73 8.50
C GLN A 96 6.49 6.39 8.35
N ARG A 97 5.96 5.82 9.43
CA ARG A 97 5.25 4.53 9.38
C ARG A 97 4.02 4.55 8.48
N ILE A 98 3.30 5.67 8.47
CA ILE A 98 2.15 5.85 7.56
C ILE A 98 2.62 5.94 6.11
N MET A 99 3.72 6.66 5.84
CA MET A 99 4.33 6.71 4.50
C MET A 99 4.78 5.33 4.01
N GLU A 100 5.49 4.57 4.84
CA GLU A 100 5.92 3.21 4.53
C GLU A 100 4.73 2.29 4.24
N TYR A 101 3.66 2.41 5.02
CA TYR A 101 2.43 1.68 4.78
C TYR A 101 1.78 2.06 3.44
N MET A 102 1.67 3.35 3.11
CA MET A 102 1.18 3.79 1.79
C MET A 102 2.04 3.22 0.66
N THR A 103 3.37 3.25 0.77
CA THR A 103 4.28 2.65 -0.21
C THR A 103 4.04 1.13 -0.36
N SER A 104 3.80 0.41 0.74
CA SER A 104 3.47 -1.02 0.67
C SER A 104 2.15 -1.30 -0.07
N LEU A 105 1.14 -0.44 0.13
CA LEU A 105 -0.15 -0.55 -0.57
C LEU A 105 0.00 -0.27 -2.06
N GLU A 106 0.81 0.72 -2.44
CA GLU A 106 1.16 1.00 -3.84
C GLU A 106 1.84 -0.19 -4.51
N GLY A 107 2.79 -0.82 -3.80
CA GLY A 107 3.45 -2.04 -4.26
C GLY A 107 2.45 -3.18 -4.47
N LEU A 108 1.50 -3.36 -3.56
CA LEU A 108 0.46 -4.37 -3.66
C LEU A 108 -0.47 -4.11 -4.86
N VAL A 109 -0.92 -2.88 -5.08
CA VAL A 109 -1.72 -2.51 -6.27
C VAL A 109 -0.96 -2.85 -7.55
N THR A 110 0.33 -2.53 -7.61
CA THR A 110 1.18 -2.84 -8.76
C THR A 110 1.24 -4.35 -9.04
N GLN A 111 1.40 -5.17 -7.99
CA GLN A 111 1.41 -6.63 -8.11
C GLN A 111 0.06 -7.17 -8.58
N LEU A 112 -1.06 -6.63 -8.09
CA LEU A 112 -2.40 -7.04 -8.51
C LEU A 112 -2.66 -6.66 -9.97
N ARG A 113 -2.20 -5.49 -10.43
CA ARG A 113 -2.25 -5.10 -11.86
C ARG A 113 -1.48 -6.09 -12.74
N ALA A 114 -0.25 -6.44 -12.35
CA ALA A 114 0.57 -7.41 -13.09
C ALA A 114 -0.10 -8.79 -13.13
N THR A 115 -0.68 -9.22 -12.01
CA THR A 115 -1.41 -10.49 -11.90
C THR A 115 -2.67 -10.51 -12.79
N ALA A 116 -3.41 -9.41 -12.85
CA ALA A 116 -4.58 -9.30 -13.71
C ALA A 116 -4.22 -9.43 -15.20
N VAL A 117 -3.10 -8.85 -15.64
CA VAL A 117 -2.57 -9.04 -17.01
C VAL A 117 -2.20 -10.49 -17.27
N GLN A 118 -1.59 -11.19 -16.31
CA GLN A 118 -1.28 -12.62 -16.44
C GLN A 118 -2.53 -13.49 -16.59
N TYR A 119 -3.66 -13.10 -15.98
CA TYR A 119 -4.97 -13.74 -16.18
C TYR A 119 -5.68 -13.35 -17.48
N GLY A 120 -4.98 -12.67 -18.38
CA GLY A 120 -5.47 -12.33 -19.72
C GLY A 120 -6.43 -11.15 -19.72
N HIS A 121 -6.33 -10.23 -18.75
CA HIS A 121 -6.91 -8.90 -18.92
C HIS A 121 -6.02 -8.04 -19.82
N THR A 122 -6.65 -7.17 -20.60
CA THR A 122 -5.93 -6.11 -21.30
C THR A 122 -5.52 -5.01 -20.33
N GLU A 123 -4.46 -4.26 -20.65
CA GLU A 123 -4.04 -3.12 -19.83
C GLU A 123 -5.16 -2.07 -19.67
N GLU A 124 -5.99 -1.88 -20.71
CA GLU A 124 -7.13 -0.97 -20.67
C GLU A 124 -8.23 -1.47 -19.72
N GLU A 125 -8.51 -2.78 -19.68
CA GLU A 125 -9.45 -3.37 -18.72
C GLU A 125 -8.96 -3.21 -17.27
N VAL A 126 -7.67 -3.46 -17.02
CA VAL A 126 -7.06 -3.28 -15.70
C VAL A 126 -7.11 -1.81 -15.28
N LYS A 127 -6.82 -0.90 -16.20
CA LYS A 127 -6.86 0.55 -15.97
C LYS A 127 -8.29 1.04 -15.71
N ALA A 128 -9.27 0.55 -16.46
CA ALA A 128 -10.68 0.90 -16.27
C ALA A 128 -11.23 0.36 -14.95
N ALA A 129 -10.86 -0.86 -14.55
CA ALA A 129 -11.38 -1.51 -13.35
C ALA A 129 -10.75 -0.96 -12.06
N MET A 130 -9.45 -0.68 -12.06
CA MET A 130 -8.76 -0.18 -10.87
C MET A 130 -8.75 1.35 -10.79
N GLY A 131 -8.95 2.03 -11.92
CA GLY A 131 -9.06 3.47 -11.98
C GLY A 131 -7.74 4.14 -12.32
N SER A 132 -7.86 5.25 -13.04
CA SER A 132 -6.81 6.02 -13.69
C SER A 132 -5.88 6.72 -12.71
N ALA A 133 -4.61 6.35 -12.69
CA ALA A 133 -3.57 7.10 -12.00
C ALA A 133 -3.27 8.50 -12.60
N ARG A 134 -4.03 9.01 -13.59
CA ARG A 134 -3.86 10.35 -14.19
C ARG A 134 -5.13 10.76 -14.96
N ALA A 135 -6.02 11.52 -14.33
CA ALA A 135 -7.01 12.39 -14.96
C ALA A 135 -7.69 13.27 -13.90
N ALA A 136 -6.91 14.10 -13.22
CA ALA A 136 -7.40 15.27 -12.52
C ALA A 136 -6.28 16.30 -12.58
N ASP A 137 -6.47 17.27 -13.47
CA ASP A 137 -5.75 18.54 -13.55
C ASP A 137 -5.99 19.34 -12.26
#